data_AF-A0A062U223-F1
#
_entry.id   AF-A0A062U223-F1
#
_cell.length_a   1.000
_cell.length_b   1.000
_cell.length_c   1.000
_cell.angle_alpha   90.00
_cell.angle_beta   90.00
_cell.angle_gamma   90.00
#
_symmetry.space_group_name_H-M   'P 1'
#
loop_
_entity.id
_entity.type
_entity.pdbx_description
1 polymer ?
#
loop_
_entity_poly.entity_id
_entity_poly.type
_entity_poly.pdbx_seq_one_letter_code
_entity_poly.pdbx_strand_id
1 'polypeptide(L)'
;MDRGLVLRCQLNHTQNPLSLVRRVSARVEDFVLVVDAGWSTDLLQNELWASEFLNLVNELNPADNQQHIELVVAGSSFPESFSKIGSRGEIQAQERILYNELVGRFNRLDVKYGDWASGRPSFDPKPMTPVPRIDFPLSREWVCFRKVEDEEYADIARRVVSDASWSDALNIWGTYTIEATANDLPGMIRSPHTATAVRMNIHMFRQASYDATEFTGDSDEPFVDE
;
A
#
# COMPACT_ATOMS: atom_id res chain seq x y z
N MET A 1 12.04 22.91 19.88
CA MET A 1 11.91 21.49 19.49
C MET A 1 11.84 21.53 17.97
N ASP A 2 12.99 21.43 17.29
CA ASP A 2 13.09 21.65 15.83
C ASP A 2 12.86 20.38 15.01
N ARG A 3 12.14 19.42 15.58
CA ARG A 3 11.74 18.18 14.90
C ARG A 3 10.22 18.15 14.96
N GLY A 4 9.56 18.17 13.81
CA GLY A 4 8.10 18.09 13.71
C GLY A 4 7.55 16.87 14.46
N LEU A 5 6.28 16.96 14.89
CA LEU A 5 5.61 15.87 15.60
C LEU A 5 4.76 15.05 14.62
N VAL A 6 4.86 13.72 14.73
CA VAL A 6 3.95 12.79 14.07
C VAL A 6 3.21 12.01 15.16
N LEU A 7 1.88 12.07 15.13
CA LEU A 7 1.00 11.30 15.99
C LEU A 7 0.33 10.20 15.16
N ARG A 8 0.68 8.93 15.41
CA ARG A 8 0.00 7.78 14.79
C ARG A 8 -1.02 7.19 15.75
N CYS A 9 -2.27 7.14 15.31
CA CYS A 9 -3.39 6.51 16.01
C CYS A 9 -3.83 5.28 15.21
N GLN A 10 -3.45 4.09 15.70
CA GLN A 10 -3.76 2.83 15.04
C GLN A 10 -4.96 2.11 15.67
N LEU A 11 -5.88 1.64 14.82
CA LEU A 11 -7.05 0.85 15.18
C LEU A 11 -6.64 -0.36 16.04
N ASN A 12 -7.38 -0.60 17.13
CA ASN A 12 -7.16 -1.66 18.12
C ASN A 12 -5.82 -1.60 18.89
N HIS A 13 -4.96 -0.61 18.65
CA HIS A 13 -3.65 -0.49 19.31
C HIS A 13 -3.55 0.78 20.16
N THR A 14 -4.18 1.88 19.72
CA THR A 14 -4.12 3.16 20.44
C THR A 14 -5.28 3.29 21.40
N GLN A 15 -4.98 3.47 22.69
CA GLN A 15 -6.00 3.68 23.72
C GLN A 15 -6.50 5.13 23.72
N ASN A 16 -7.82 5.33 23.78
CA ASN A 16 -8.48 6.63 23.85
C ASN A 16 -7.94 7.67 22.82
N PRO A 17 -7.85 7.30 21.53
CA PRO A 17 -7.06 8.03 20.55
C PRO A 17 -7.58 9.45 20.29
N LEU A 18 -8.90 9.67 20.27
CA LEU A 18 -9.49 11.00 20.08
C LEU A 18 -9.09 11.96 21.21
N SER A 19 -9.04 11.47 22.45
CA SER A 19 -8.57 12.26 23.59
C SER A 19 -7.08 12.59 23.49
N LEU A 20 -6.27 11.68 22.94
CA LEU A 20 -4.86 11.92 22.69
C LEU A 20 -4.67 13.04 21.65
N VAL A 21 -5.40 12.98 20.53
CA VAL A 21 -5.39 14.03 19.49
C VAL A 21 -5.76 15.39 20.08
N ARG A 22 -6.85 15.48 20.86
CA ARG A 22 -7.25 16.75 21.53
C ARG A 22 -6.17 17.30 22.47
N ARG A 23 -5.44 16.42 23.17
CA ARG A 23 -4.36 16.84 24.08
C ARG A 23 -3.12 17.33 23.37
N VAL A 24 -2.79 16.70 22.23
CA VAL A 24 -1.68 17.09 21.36
C VAL A 24 -2.01 18.41 20.67
N SER A 25 -3.19 18.54 20.07
CA SER A 25 -3.63 19.76 19.40
C SER A 25 -3.65 20.97 20.35
N ALA A 26 -4.00 20.78 21.63
CA ALA A 26 -3.96 21.84 22.63
C ALA A 26 -2.54 22.32 23.02
N ARG A 27 -1.47 21.64 22.57
CA ARG A 27 -0.07 21.91 22.95
C ARG A 27 0.87 22.09 21.76
N VAL A 28 0.46 21.63 20.58
CA VAL A 28 1.27 21.57 19.38
C VAL A 28 0.43 22.13 18.24
N GLU A 29 0.90 23.24 17.68
CA GLU A 29 0.20 23.97 16.63
C GLU A 29 0.31 23.28 15.27
N ASP A 30 1.45 22.62 15.00
CA ASP A 30 1.76 21.95 13.73
C ASP A 30 2.22 20.51 13.97
N PHE A 31 1.43 19.55 13.48
CA PHE A 31 1.77 18.13 13.55
C PHE A 31 1.07 17.31 12.47
N VAL A 32 1.65 16.15 12.15
CA VAL A 32 1.02 15.16 11.26
C VAL A 32 0.22 14.17 12.12
N LEU A 33 -1.05 13.97 11.78
CA LEU A 33 -1.90 12.94 12.34
C LEU A 33 -2.05 11.79 11.33
N VAL A 34 -1.46 10.64 11.65
CA VAL A 34 -1.64 9.39 10.91
C VAL A 34 -2.77 8.60 11.54
N VAL A 35 -3.90 8.55 10.86
CA VAL A 35 -5.06 7.73 11.20
C VAL A 35 -4.90 6.37 10.53
N ASP A 36 -4.45 5.39 11.30
CA ASP A 36 -4.08 4.08 10.78
C ASP A 36 -5.20 3.07 11.08
N ALA A 37 -5.90 2.62 10.03
CA ALA A 37 -6.94 1.60 10.11
C ALA A 37 -6.38 0.19 10.38
N GLY A 38 -5.05 0.03 10.44
CA GLY A 38 -4.41 -1.23 10.71
C GLY A 38 -4.47 -2.20 9.53
N TRP A 39 -4.31 -3.48 9.84
CA TRP A 39 -4.44 -4.56 8.86
C TRP A 39 -5.81 -5.23 8.99
N SER A 40 -6.70 -4.96 8.04
CA SER A 40 -8.09 -5.42 8.05
C SER A 40 -8.70 -5.38 6.65
N THR A 41 -9.58 -6.33 6.36
CA THR A 41 -10.44 -6.32 5.16
C THR A 41 -11.86 -5.82 5.46
N ASP A 42 -12.13 -5.39 6.70
CA ASP A 42 -13.40 -4.81 7.11
C ASP A 42 -13.43 -3.31 6.78
N LEU A 43 -13.82 -3.01 5.55
CA LEU A 43 -13.87 -1.64 5.04
C LEU A 43 -14.80 -0.75 5.88
N LEU A 44 -15.91 -1.29 6.39
CA LEU A 44 -16.88 -0.53 7.20
C LEU A 44 -16.26 -0.11 8.53
N GLN A 45 -15.59 -1.03 9.23
CA GLN A 45 -14.89 -0.70 10.47
C GLN A 45 -13.78 0.34 10.23
N ASN A 46 -13.02 0.18 9.15
CA ASN A 46 -11.94 1.10 8.79
C ASN A 46 -12.48 2.51 8.49
N GLU A 47 -13.60 2.61 7.78
CA GLU A 47 -14.26 3.87 7.46
C GLU A 47 -14.84 4.57 8.70
N LEU A 48 -15.50 3.80 9.59
CA LEU A 48 -15.99 4.32 10.87
C LEU A 48 -14.84 4.90 11.71
N TRP A 49 -13.76 4.11 11.85
CA TRP A 49 -12.55 4.53 12.57
C TRP A 49 -11.99 5.84 12.02
N ALA A 50 -11.73 5.90 10.71
CA ALA A 50 -11.13 7.08 10.11
C ALA A 50 -12.07 8.31 10.19
N SER A 51 -13.37 8.11 9.97
CA SER A 51 -14.36 9.19 10.01
C SER A 51 -14.43 9.89 11.38
N GLU A 52 -14.21 9.17 12.49
CA GLU A 52 -14.16 9.78 13.83
C GLU A 52 -13.04 10.81 13.97
N PHE A 53 -11.85 10.52 13.44
CA PHE A 53 -10.73 11.47 13.46
C PHE A 53 -10.94 12.64 12.52
N LEU A 54 -11.49 12.39 11.32
CA LEU A 54 -11.75 13.46 10.36
C LEU A 54 -12.81 14.43 10.89
N ASN A 55 -13.87 13.92 11.53
CA ASN A 55 -14.85 14.76 12.25
C ASN A 55 -14.16 15.58 13.34
N LEU A 56 -13.32 14.94 14.17
CA LEU A 56 -12.57 15.63 15.21
C LEU A 56 -11.68 16.75 14.65
N VAL A 57 -10.96 16.49 13.57
CA VAL A 57 -10.05 17.48 12.98
C VAL A 57 -10.84 18.62 12.35
N ASN A 58 -11.99 18.34 11.75
CA ASN A 58 -12.90 19.36 11.27
C ASN A 58 -13.46 20.25 12.41
N GLU A 59 -13.66 19.70 13.61
CA GLU A 59 -14.00 20.49 14.81
C GLU A 59 -12.81 21.32 15.33
N LEU A 60 -11.61 20.75 15.32
CA LEU A 60 -10.40 21.39 15.86
C LEU A 60 -9.79 22.42 14.92
N ASN A 61 -10.08 22.34 13.62
CA ASN A 61 -9.50 23.22 12.61
C ASN A 61 -10.57 24.05 11.85
N PRO A 62 -11.35 24.91 12.55
CA PRO A 62 -12.22 25.87 11.87
C PRO A 62 -11.39 26.91 11.11
N ALA A 63 -11.96 27.51 10.06
CA ALA A 63 -11.25 28.36 9.07
C ALA A 63 -10.45 29.55 9.65
N ASP A 64 -10.73 29.95 10.89
CA ASP A 64 -10.05 31.05 11.58
C ASP A 64 -8.95 30.56 12.56
N ASN A 65 -8.71 29.25 12.66
CA ASN A 65 -7.72 28.67 13.55
C ASN A 65 -6.33 28.62 12.88
N GLN A 66 -5.28 28.94 13.63
CA GLN A 66 -3.87 28.83 13.18
C GLN A 66 -3.33 27.40 13.32
N GLN A 67 -4.16 26.45 13.78
CA GLN A 67 -3.79 25.06 13.96
C GLN A 67 -3.60 24.36 12.60
N HIS A 68 -2.41 23.83 12.36
CA HIS A 68 -2.10 23.06 11.16
C HIS A 68 -2.00 21.57 11.52
N ILE A 69 -2.96 20.77 11.05
CA ILE A 69 -2.96 19.31 11.24
C ILE A 69 -2.93 18.68 9.86
N GLU A 70 -1.78 18.15 9.46
CA GLU A 70 -1.68 17.33 8.25
C GLU A 70 -2.28 15.95 8.53
N LEU A 71 -3.26 15.53 7.72
CA LEU A 71 -3.96 14.27 7.92
C LEU A 71 -3.49 13.22 6.94
N VAL A 72 -3.10 12.05 7.44
CA VAL A 72 -2.83 10.86 6.63
C VAL A 72 -3.79 9.75 7.05
N VAL A 73 -4.49 9.14 6.10
CA VAL A 73 -5.25 7.91 6.36
C VAL A 73 -4.48 6.73 5.77
N ALA A 74 -4.16 5.75 6.61
CA ALA A 74 -3.35 4.59 6.24
C ALA A 74 -3.97 3.27 6.68
N GLY A 75 -3.52 2.17 6.10
CA GLY A 75 -3.90 0.82 6.50
C GLY A 75 -3.37 -0.23 5.53
N SER A 76 -3.84 -1.46 5.70
CA SER A 76 -3.60 -2.56 4.75
C SER A 76 -4.77 -3.55 4.74
N SER A 77 -5.21 -3.93 3.55
CA SER A 77 -6.11 -5.06 3.29
C SER A 77 -5.37 -6.24 2.65
N PHE A 78 -4.03 -6.24 2.67
CA PHE A 78 -3.24 -7.26 1.99
C PHE A 78 -3.54 -8.65 2.56
N PRO A 79 -3.77 -9.70 1.75
CA PRO A 79 -4.32 -10.96 2.26
C PRO A 79 -3.45 -11.68 3.29
N GLU A 80 -4.12 -12.32 4.25
CA GLU A 80 -3.49 -13.31 5.14
C GLU A 80 -3.09 -14.57 4.35
N SER A 81 -3.95 -14.97 3.40
CA SER A 81 -3.82 -16.21 2.66
C SER A 81 -4.24 -16.04 1.20
N PHE A 82 -3.60 -16.84 0.35
CA PHE A 82 -3.81 -16.89 -1.09
C PHE A 82 -4.21 -18.31 -1.51
N SER A 83 -4.62 -19.17 -0.57
CA SER A 83 -4.98 -20.55 -0.89
C SER A 83 -6.19 -20.67 -1.82
N LYS A 84 -7.09 -19.67 -1.81
CA LYS A 84 -8.38 -19.68 -2.52
C LYS A 84 -8.36 -19.06 -3.92
N ILE A 85 -7.26 -18.44 -4.35
CA ILE A 85 -7.22 -17.70 -5.63
C ILE A 85 -6.89 -18.59 -6.84
N GLY A 86 -6.70 -19.90 -6.67
CA GLY A 86 -6.28 -20.79 -7.76
C GLY A 86 -4.90 -20.42 -8.32
N SER A 87 -4.72 -20.60 -9.64
CA SER A 87 -3.49 -20.28 -10.37
C SER A 87 -3.35 -18.80 -10.73
N ARG A 88 -4.47 -18.07 -10.85
CA ARG A 88 -4.59 -16.64 -11.09
C ARG A 88 -5.82 -16.12 -10.33
N GLY A 89 -5.66 -15.03 -9.58
CA GLY A 89 -6.81 -14.33 -9.00
C GLY A 89 -6.54 -12.87 -8.72
N GLU A 90 -7.63 -12.12 -8.62
CA GLU A 90 -7.64 -10.68 -8.38
C GLU A 90 -8.09 -10.41 -6.95
N ILE A 91 -7.38 -9.49 -6.29
CA ILE A 91 -7.63 -9.12 -4.90
C ILE A 91 -7.66 -7.61 -4.82
N GLN A 92 -8.80 -7.07 -4.42
CA GLN A 92 -8.98 -5.63 -4.30
C GLN A 92 -8.08 -5.03 -3.20
N ALA A 93 -7.41 -3.93 -3.55
CA ALA A 93 -6.69 -3.07 -2.60
C ALA A 93 -7.69 -2.05 -2.03
N GLN A 94 -8.16 -2.27 -0.81
CA GLN A 94 -9.27 -1.52 -0.23
C GLN A 94 -8.87 -0.13 0.28
N GLU A 95 -7.57 0.11 0.48
CA GLU A 95 -7.03 1.35 1.05
C GLU A 95 -7.38 2.55 0.17
N ARG A 96 -7.30 2.38 -1.15
CA ARG A 96 -7.65 3.44 -2.09
C ARG A 96 -9.15 3.70 -2.14
N ILE A 97 -9.97 2.68 -1.92
CA ILE A 97 -11.42 2.81 -1.84
C ILE A 97 -11.79 3.60 -0.60
N LEU A 98 -11.27 3.20 0.56
CA LEU A 98 -11.41 3.90 1.83
C LEU A 98 -11.03 5.38 1.69
N TYR A 99 -9.85 5.66 1.13
CA TYR A 99 -9.37 7.02 0.94
C TYR A 99 -10.30 7.87 0.07
N ASN A 100 -10.74 7.33 -1.08
CA ASN A 100 -11.61 8.06 -2.00
C ASN A 100 -12.98 8.38 -1.37
N GLU A 101 -13.56 7.44 -0.62
CA GLU A 101 -14.83 7.65 0.11
C GLU A 101 -14.68 8.74 1.17
N LEU A 102 -13.59 8.73 1.93
CA LEU A 102 -13.32 9.73 2.96
C LEU A 102 -13.09 11.12 2.37
N VAL A 103 -12.29 11.27 1.32
CA VAL A 103 -12.05 12.56 0.66
C VAL A 103 -13.33 13.10 0.01
N GLY A 104 -14.15 12.23 -0.58
CA GLY A 104 -15.46 12.60 -1.12
C GLY A 104 -16.41 13.16 -0.05
N ARG A 105 -16.43 12.54 1.14
CA ARG A 105 -17.27 12.97 2.27
C ARG A 105 -16.73 14.19 3.01
N PHE A 106 -15.41 14.28 3.17
CA PHE A 106 -14.71 15.31 3.94
C PHE A 106 -13.93 16.27 3.03
N ASN A 107 -14.57 16.77 1.97
CA ASN A 107 -13.95 17.59 0.93
C ASN A 107 -13.33 18.93 1.39
N ARG A 108 -13.54 19.33 2.65
CA ARG A 108 -12.93 20.52 3.27
C ARG A 108 -11.57 20.24 3.89
N LEU A 109 -11.26 18.97 4.15
CA LEU A 109 -10.01 18.56 4.76
C LEU A 109 -9.02 18.16 3.68
N ASP A 110 -7.77 18.59 3.83
CA ASP A 110 -6.66 18.10 3.02
C ASP A 110 -6.18 16.77 3.62
N VAL A 111 -6.75 15.66 3.14
CA VAL A 111 -6.40 14.30 3.57
C VAL A 111 -5.39 13.73 2.59
N LYS A 112 -4.28 13.19 3.10
CA LYS A 112 -3.25 12.50 2.34
C LYS A 112 -3.47 10.98 2.40
N TYR A 113 -3.19 10.33 1.28
CA TYR A 113 -3.23 8.88 1.18
C TYR A 113 -1.99 8.26 1.84
N GLY A 114 -2.20 7.18 2.58
CA GLY A 114 -1.14 6.26 3.01
C GLY A 114 -1.62 4.81 2.95
N ASP A 115 -0.67 3.89 2.97
CA ASP A 115 -0.91 2.45 3.12
C ASP A 115 0.33 1.77 3.70
N TRP A 116 0.30 0.45 3.86
CA TRP A 116 1.46 -0.33 4.31
C TRP A 116 2.24 -0.96 3.15
N ALA A 117 2.20 -0.36 1.96
CA ALA A 117 2.92 -0.78 0.77
C ALA A 117 2.68 -2.26 0.39
N SER A 118 1.43 -2.74 0.41
CA SER A 118 1.07 -4.17 0.24
C SER A 118 1.72 -5.11 1.29
N GLY A 119 2.03 -4.57 2.47
CA GLY A 119 2.57 -5.28 3.62
C GLY A 119 1.50 -5.74 4.60
N ARG A 120 1.92 -6.51 5.61
CA ARG A 120 1.07 -7.00 6.70
C ARG A 120 1.89 -7.10 8.00
N PRO A 121 1.25 -7.21 9.17
CA PRO A 121 1.96 -7.41 10.43
C PRO A 121 2.87 -8.64 10.40
N SER A 122 3.94 -8.59 11.18
CA SER A 122 4.75 -9.77 11.46
C SER A 122 3.91 -10.78 12.26
N PHE A 123 4.06 -12.06 11.96
CA PHE A 123 3.43 -13.16 12.69
C PHE A 123 4.51 -14.14 13.12
N ASP A 124 4.26 -14.86 14.22
CA ASP A 124 5.16 -15.91 14.67
C ASP A 124 5.40 -16.92 13.54
N PRO A 125 6.65 -17.32 13.28
CA PRO A 125 6.97 -18.20 12.17
C PRO A 125 6.22 -19.52 12.33
N LYS A 126 5.22 -19.73 11.47
CA LYS A 126 4.52 -21.01 11.35
C LYS A 126 5.28 -21.88 10.35
N PRO A 127 5.46 -23.20 10.61
CA PRO A 127 6.03 -24.10 9.62
C PRO A 127 5.13 -24.15 8.38
N MET A 128 5.50 -23.39 7.35
CA MET A 128 4.81 -23.37 6.07
C MET A 128 5.85 -23.30 4.96
N THR A 129 5.74 -24.20 4.00
CA THR A 129 6.45 -24.07 2.73
C THR A 129 5.77 -22.97 1.92
N PRO A 130 6.44 -21.84 1.66
CA PRO A 130 5.85 -20.79 0.83
C PRO A 130 5.65 -21.35 -0.59
N VAL A 131 4.42 -21.24 -1.08
CA VAL A 131 4.11 -21.58 -2.48
C VAL A 131 4.59 -20.43 -3.36
N PRO A 132 5.46 -20.68 -4.36
CA PRO A 132 5.91 -19.64 -5.28
C PRO A 132 4.73 -18.89 -5.90
N ARG A 133 4.87 -17.57 -5.95
CA ARG A 133 3.85 -16.65 -6.43
C ARG A 133 4.50 -15.36 -6.88
N ILE A 134 3.98 -14.78 -7.96
CA ILE A 134 4.27 -13.41 -8.37
C ILE A 134 2.97 -12.63 -8.31
N ASP A 135 3.02 -11.46 -7.67
CA ASP A 135 1.89 -10.55 -7.58
C ASP A 135 2.21 -9.34 -8.46
N PHE A 136 1.28 -8.97 -9.33
CA PHE A 136 1.34 -7.78 -10.16
C PHE A 136 0.32 -6.76 -9.66
N PRO A 137 0.74 -5.77 -8.86
CA PRO A 137 -0.12 -4.69 -8.42
C PRO A 137 -0.64 -3.88 -9.61
N LEU A 138 -1.94 -3.63 -9.60
CA LEU A 138 -2.61 -2.58 -10.34
C LEU A 138 -2.93 -1.40 -9.41
N SER A 139 -3.60 -0.37 -9.92
CA SER A 139 -3.90 0.83 -9.12
C SER A 139 -4.89 0.57 -7.98
N ARG A 140 -5.75 -0.45 -8.10
CA ARG A 140 -6.82 -0.76 -7.13
C ARG A 140 -6.93 -2.24 -6.75
N GLU A 141 -6.00 -3.06 -7.20
CA GLU A 141 -6.04 -4.51 -6.98
C GLU A 141 -4.65 -5.12 -7.16
N TRP A 142 -4.48 -6.35 -6.69
CA TRP A 142 -3.32 -7.18 -6.95
C TRP A 142 -3.74 -8.39 -7.79
N VAL A 143 -3.14 -8.52 -8.97
CA VAL A 143 -3.30 -9.73 -9.80
C VAL A 143 -2.24 -10.73 -9.36
N CYS A 144 -2.67 -11.85 -8.79
CA CYS A 144 -1.80 -12.80 -8.11
C CYS A 144 -1.69 -14.10 -8.92
N PHE A 145 -0.47 -14.54 -9.22
CA PHE A 145 -0.19 -15.74 -10.01
C PHE A 145 0.54 -16.76 -9.15
N ARG A 146 -0.12 -17.87 -8.80
CA ARG A 146 0.45 -18.93 -7.95
C ARG A 146 0.93 -20.10 -8.78
N LYS A 147 2.02 -20.74 -8.33
CA LYS A 147 2.55 -21.99 -8.88
C LYS A 147 1.45 -23.00 -9.15
N VAL A 148 1.46 -23.56 -10.36
CA VAL A 148 0.70 -24.75 -10.77
C VAL A 148 1.67 -25.91 -10.90
N GLU A 149 1.34 -27.06 -10.32
CA GLU A 149 2.16 -28.27 -10.41
C GLU A 149 3.64 -28.01 -10.08
N ASP A 150 4.54 -28.20 -11.04
CA ASP A 150 5.98 -28.09 -10.90
C ASP A 150 6.55 -26.75 -11.42
N GLU A 151 5.70 -25.76 -11.75
CA GLU A 151 6.15 -24.46 -12.25
C GLU A 151 7.20 -23.80 -11.35
N GLU A 152 8.24 -23.27 -11.97
CA GLU A 152 9.21 -22.41 -11.32
C GLU A 152 8.85 -20.93 -11.51
N TYR A 153 9.57 -20.03 -10.85
CA TYR A 153 9.30 -18.58 -10.97
C TYR A 153 9.32 -18.07 -12.41
N ALA A 154 10.16 -18.66 -13.28
CA ALA A 154 10.20 -18.34 -14.70
C ALA A 154 8.88 -18.64 -15.41
N ASP A 155 8.25 -19.78 -15.12
CA ASP A 155 6.97 -20.17 -15.71
C ASP A 155 5.84 -19.24 -15.24
N ILE A 156 5.83 -18.92 -13.94
CA ILE A 156 4.87 -17.96 -13.36
C ILE A 156 5.06 -16.58 -13.99
N ALA A 157 6.31 -16.12 -14.17
CA ALA A 157 6.60 -14.82 -14.77
C ALA A 157 6.15 -14.77 -16.24
N ARG A 158 6.34 -15.84 -17.01
CA ARG A 158 5.80 -15.94 -18.38
C ARG A 158 4.27 -15.81 -18.41
N ARG A 159 3.57 -16.38 -17.42
CA ARG A 159 2.11 -16.17 -17.27
C ARG A 159 1.78 -14.71 -16.96
N VAL A 160 2.54 -14.07 -16.08
CA VAL A 160 2.33 -12.65 -15.71
C VAL A 160 2.47 -11.74 -16.93
N VAL A 161 3.56 -11.86 -17.69
CA VAL A 161 3.79 -10.99 -18.88
C VAL A 161 2.83 -11.29 -20.03
N SER A 162 2.27 -12.50 -20.09
CA SER A 162 1.24 -12.86 -21.08
C SER A 162 -0.19 -12.45 -20.67
N ASP A 163 -0.37 -11.99 -19.43
CA ASP A 163 -1.70 -11.66 -18.90
C ASP A 163 -2.19 -10.32 -19.43
N ALA A 164 -3.51 -10.20 -19.64
CA ALA A 164 -4.12 -8.96 -20.11
C ALA A 164 -3.94 -7.77 -19.14
N SER A 165 -3.63 -8.04 -17.86
CA SER A 165 -3.32 -6.99 -16.88
C SER A 165 -1.91 -6.42 -17.02
N TRP A 166 -1.00 -7.11 -17.71
CA TRP A 166 0.36 -6.64 -17.94
C TRP A 166 0.37 -5.35 -18.74
N SER A 167 1.34 -4.48 -18.45
CA SER A 167 1.47 -3.19 -19.12
C SER A 167 2.94 -2.91 -19.43
N ASP A 168 3.28 -2.95 -20.72
CA ASP A 168 4.62 -2.63 -21.22
C ASP A 168 5.01 -1.16 -21.02
N ALA A 169 4.03 -0.30 -20.67
CA ALA A 169 4.27 1.12 -20.42
C ALA A 169 4.88 1.39 -19.02
N LEU A 170 4.79 0.43 -18.09
CA LEU A 170 5.32 0.58 -16.74
C LEU A 170 6.75 0.06 -16.69
N ASN A 171 7.73 0.94 -16.90
CA ASN A 171 9.16 0.60 -16.88
C ASN A 171 9.80 0.99 -15.53
N ILE A 172 9.81 0.07 -14.58
CA ILE A 172 10.40 0.24 -13.23
C ILE A 172 11.11 -1.05 -12.82
N TRP A 173 11.96 -1.00 -11.79
CA TRP A 173 12.71 -2.17 -11.32
C TRP A 173 11.84 -3.43 -11.14
N GLY A 174 10.64 -3.29 -10.56
CA GLY A 174 9.75 -4.43 -10.33
C GLY A 174 9.24 -5.09 -11.61
N THR A 175 8.87 -4.32 -12.64
CA THR A 175 8.41 -4.87 -13.92
C THR A 175 9.57 -5.45 -14.72
N TYR A 176 10.71 -4.75 -14.78
CA TYR A 176 11.96 -5.28 -15.33
C TYR A 176 12.33 -6.63 -14.72
N THR A 177 12.21 -6.77 -13.40
CA THR A 177 12.55 -8.01 -12.70
C THR A 177 11.61 -9.15 -13.08
N ILE A 178 10.32 -8.89 -13.31
CA ILE A 178 9.36 -9.90 -13.80
C ILE A 178 9.73 -10.32 -15.24
N GLU A 179 10.03 -9.37 -16.12
CA GLU A 179 10.44 -9.66 -17.50
C GLU A 179 11.75 -10.44 -17.56
N ALA A 180 12.75 -10.04 -16.76
CA ALA A 180 14.01 -10.76 -16.62
C ALA A 180 13.77 -12.19 -16.14
N THR A 181 12.83 -12.39 -15.21
CA THR A 181 12.44 -13.73 -14.73
C THR A 181 11.76 -14.56 -15.83
N ALA A 182 10.90 -13.95 -16.65
CA ALA A 182 10.22 -14.64 -17.75
C ALA A 182 11.19 -15.10 -18.86
N ASN A 183 12.29 -14.36 -19.04
CA ASN A 183 13.33 -14.60 -20.04
C ASN A 183 14.59 -15.30 -19.48
N ASP A 184 14.57 -15.77 -18.23
CA ASP A 184 15.69 -16.44 -17.58
C ASP A 184 17.01 -15.61 -17.56
N LEU A 185 16.88 -14.30 -17.38
CA LEU A 185 18.00 -13.34 -17.35
C LEU A 185 18.55 -13.10 -15.92
N PRO A 186 19.74 -12.48 -15.79
CA PRO A 186 20.23 -11.99 -14.50
C PRO A 186 19.23 -11.06 -13.79
N GLY A 187 19.22 -11.08 -12.46
CA GLY A 187 18.27 -10.29 -11.66
C GLY A 187 16.89 -10.94 -11.42
N MET A 188 16.68 -12.17 -11.90
CA MET A 188 15.42 -12.91 -11.76
C MET A 188 14.93 -13.09 -10.30
N ILE A 189 13.62 -13.27 -10.16
CA ILE A 189 12.96 -13.69 -8.92
C ILE A 189 13.34 -15.15 -8.64
N ARG A 190 14.07 -15.38 -7.54
CA ARG A 190 14.48 -16.72 -7.08
C ARG A 190 13.88 -17.15 -5.75
N SER A 191 13.11 -16.28 -5.12
CA SER A 191 12.62 -16.51 -3.76
C SER A 191 11.35 -15.71 -3.46
N PRO A 192 10.56 -16.15 -2.45
CA PRO A 192 9.40 -15.40 -1.96
C PRO A 192 9.75 -13.99 -1.49
N HIS A 193 10.97 -13.80 -0.97
CA HIS A 193 11.46 -12.48 -0.56
C HIS A 193 11.60 -11.54 -1.76
N THR A 194 12.23 -12.00 -2.84
CA THR A 194 12.40 -11.20 -4.07
C THR A 194 11.05 -10.91 -4.72
N ALA A 195 10.15 -11.90 -4.76
CA ALA A 195 8.78 -11.69 -5.27
C ALA A 195 8.00 -10.65 -4.44
N THR A 196 8.21 -10.63 -3.12
CA THR A 196 7.62 -9.62 -2.23
C THR A 196 8.19 -8.23 -2.51
N ALA A 197 9.51 -8.10 -2.65
CA ALA A 197 10.15 -6.83 -2.96
C ALA A 197 9.65 -6.25 -4.29
N VAL A 198 9.56 -7.10 -5.33
CA VAL A 198 8.99 -6.73 -6.64
C VAL A 198 7.57 -6.20 -6.50
N ARG A 199 6.68 -6.92 -5.78
CA ARG A 199 5.31 -6.46 -5.53
C ARG A 199 5.31 -5.10 -4.83
N MET A 200 6.08 -4.93 -3.77
CA MET A 200 6.11 -3.69 -3.00
C MET A 200 6.59 -2.51 -3.85
N ASN A 201 7.61 -2.72 -4.68
CA ASN A 201 8.11 -1.69 -5.61
C ASN A 201 7.00 -1.23 -6.58
N ILE A 202 6.37 -2.17 -7.28
CA ILE A 202 5.30 -1.84 -8.25
C ILE A 202 4.13 -1.15 -7.54
N HIS A 203 3.74 -1.66 -6.37
CA HIS A 203 2.63 -1.12 -5.58
C HIS A 203 2.90 0.33 -5.16
N MET A 204 4.05 0.59 -4.51
CA MET A 204 4.43 1.93 -4.07
C MET A 204 4.50 2.91 -5.23
N PHE A 205 5.12 2.51 -6.35
CA PHE A 205 5.23 3.36 -7.52
C PHE A 205 3.84 3.76 -8.07
N ARG A 206 2.93 2.79 -8.19
CA ARG A 206 1.56 3.04 -8.66
C ARG A 206 0.76 3.92 -7.71
N GLN A 207 0.90 3.74 -6.39
CA GLN A 207 0.18 4.56 -5.43
C GLN A 207 0.74 5.98 -5.31
N ALA A 208 2.07 6.15 -5.46
CA ALA A 208 2.71 7.46 -5.51
C ALA A 208 2.36 8.23 -6.80
N SER A 209 2.19 7.50 -7.91
CA SER A 209 1.87 8.06 -9.23
C SER A 209 0.38 7.93 -9.58
N TYR A 210 -0.50 7.79 -8.59
CA TYR A 210 -1.89 7.34 -8.81
C TYR A 210 -2.69 8.28 -9.74
N ASP A 211 -2.47 9.59 -9.65
CA ASP A 211 -3.12 10.62 -10.48
C ASP A 211 -2.23 11.11 -11.65
N ALA A 212 -1.05 10.51 -11.83
CA ALA A 212 -0.15 10.92 -12.91
C ALA A 212 -0.73 10.53 -14.27
N THR A 213 -0.84 11.50 -15.17
CA THR A 213 -1.33 11.28 -16.55
C THR A 213 -0.28 10.65 -17.46
N GLU A 214 1.00 10.75 -17.09
CA GLU A 214 2.13 10.14 -17.79
C GLU A 214 3.06 9.49 -16.75
N PHE A 215 3.42 8.22 -16.97
CA PHE A 215 4.47 7.57 -16.21
C PHE A 215 5.79 7.94 -16.89
N THR A 216 6.59 8.81 -16.27
CA THR A 216 7.99 8.97 -16.68
C THR A 216 8.73 7.72 -16.21
N GLY A 217 8.68 6.67 -17.02
CA GLY A 217 9.36 5.40 -16.83
C GLY A 217 10.85 5.52 -17.10
N ASP A 218 11.55 6.37 -16.34
CA ASP A 218 13.00 6.32 -16.16
C ASP A 218 13.40 7.30 -15.03
N SER A 219 13.42 6.83 -13.79
CA SER A 219 14.14 7.51 -12.70
C SER A 219 15.21 6.64 -12.07
N ASP A 220 15.24 5.36 -12.42
CA ASP A 220 16.27 4.43 -12.01
C ASP A 220 17.24 4.35 -13.18
N GLU A 221 18.33 5.13 -13.11
CA GLU A 221 19.39 5.10 -14.12
C GLU A 221 19.78 3.64 -14.42
N PRO A 222 19.92 3.23 -15.70
CA PRO A 222 20.36 1.90 -16.02
C PRO A 222 21.71 1.65 -15.35
N PHE A 223 21.82 0.53 -14.63
CA PHE A 223 23.08 0.13 -14.00
C PHE A 223 24.18 0.04 -15.08
N VAL A 224 25.14 0.96 -15.02
CA VAL A 224 26.34 0.97 -15.85
C VAL A 224 27.48 0.29 -15.09
N ASP A 225 28.01 -0.79 -15.65
CA ASP A 225 29.26 -1.41 -15.21
C ASP A 225 30.44 -0.47 -15.56
N GLU A 226 30.70 0.54 -14.73
CA GLU A 226 32.00 1.25 -14.69
C GLU A 226 32.79 0.93 -13.42
#